data_AF-A0A2E7E532-F1
#
_entry.id   AF-A0A2E7E532-F1
#
_cell.length_a   1.000
_cell.length_b   1.000
_cell.length_c   1.000
_cell.angle_alpha   90.00
_cell.angle_beta   90.00
_cell.angle_gamma   90.00
#
_symmetry.space_group_name_H-M   'P 1'
#
loop_
_entity.id
_entity.type
_entity.pdbx_description
1 polymer ?
#
loop_
_entity_poly.entity_id
_entity_poly.type
_entity_poly.pdbx_seq_one_letter_code
_entity_poly.pdbx_strand_id
1 'polypeptide(L)'
;MTITNQHLIQSGFEEKRYEGQEGVFYTKQLKAREMDCVREQLVDDIEVFLDSNVVVEATPDKRVQLYIADAHHLEGPFPLESEEALLLLKDAGFKPGK
;
A
#
# COMPACT_ATOMS: atom_id res chain seq x y z
N MET A 1 -5.94 6.41 16.18
CA MET A 1 -5.34 7.58 15.49
C MET A 1 -6.00 7.68 14.14
N THR A 2 -6.54 8.84 13.75
CA THR A 2 -7.23 8.98 12.46
C THR A 2 -6.23 9.23 11.34
N ILE A 3 -6.13 8.32 10.37
CA ILE A 3 -5.31 8.51 9.18
C ILE A 3 -6.04 9.44 8.21
N THR A 4 -5.37 10.52 7.80
CA THR A 4 -5.90 11.53 6.88
C THR A 4 -5.18 11.48 5.55
N ASN A 5 -5.80 12.03 4.51
CA ASN A 5 -5.18 12.17 3.19
C ASN A 5 -3.87 12.98 3.26
N GLN A 6 -3.82 14.00 4.12
CA GLN A 6 -2.61 14.80 4.32
C GLN A 6 -1.44 13.95 4.85
N HIS A 7 -1.71 12.99 5.75
CA HIS A 7 -0.67 12.08 6.24
C HIS A 7 -0.13 11.16 5.13
N LEU A 8 -1.00 10.72 4.21
CA LEU A 8 -0.59 9.92 3.05
C LEU A 8 0.30 10.74 2.10
N ILE A 9 -0.11 11.96 1.75
CA ILE A 9 0.68 12.87 0.90
C ILE A 9 2.05 13.16 1.54
N GLN A 10 2.09 13.50 2.84
CA GLN A 10 3.34 13.75 3.56
C GLN A 10 4.26 12.53 3.63
N SER A 11 3.69 11.33 3.50
CA SER A 11 4.43 10.07 3.44
C SER A 11 4.87 9.69 2.02
N GLY A 12 4.62 10.56 1.04
CA GLY A 12 5.02 10.35 -0.36
C GLY A 12 4.06 9.47 -1.17
N PHE A 13 2.80 9.36 -0.75
CA PHE A 13 1.76 8.81 -1.61
C PHE A 13 1.29 9.88 -2.61
N GLU A 14 1.03 9.46 -3.83
CA GLU A 14 0.56 10.32 -4.92
C GLU A 14 -0.94 10.14 -5.11
N GLU A 15 -1.64 11.24 -5.38
CA GLU A 15 -3.06 11.20 -5.75
C GLU A 15 -3.23 10.56 -7.12
N LYS A 16 -4.18 9.62 -7.21
CA LYS A 16 -4.53 8.94 -8.45
C LYS A 16 -6.04 8.90 -8.63
N ARG A 17 -6.47 9.14 -9.87
CA ARG A 17 -7.87 9.05 -10.30
C ARG A 17 -7.93 8.06 -11.44
N TYR A 18 -8.81 7.08 -11.31
CA TYR A 18 -9.05 6.08 -12.35
C TYR A 18 -10.29 6.43 -13.15
N GLU A 19 -10.22 6.27 -14.47
CA GLU A 19 -11.37 6.46 -15.34
C GLU A 19 -12.50 5.50 -14.94
N GLY A 20 -13.72 6.02 -14.81
CA GLY A 20 -14.89 5.23 -14.41
C GLY A 20 -14.97 4.90 -12.90
N GLN A 21 -14.04 5.38 -12.07
CA GLN A 21 -14.11 5.23 -10.61
C GLN A 21 -14.29 6.58 -9.91
N GLU A 22 -15.16 6.62 -8.90
CA GLU A 22 -15.39 7.82 -8.10
C GLU A 22 -14.35 7.96 -6.98
N GLY A 23 -13.96 9.20 -6.68
CA GLY A 23 -13.07 9.53 -5.57
C GLY A 23 -11.60 9.67 -5.96
N VAL A 24 -10.74 9.75 -4.94
CA VAL A 24 -9.28 9.89 -5.07
C VAL A 24 -8.61 8.74 -4.34
N PHE A 25 -7.75 8.04 -5.05
CA PHE A 25 -6.87 7.01 -4.53
C PHE A 25 -5.54 7.65 -4.17
N TYR A 26 -4.85 7.08 -3.20
CA TYR A 26 -3.49 7.49 -2.84
C TYR A 26 -2.59 6.29 -3.02
N THR A 27 -1.68 6.36 -3.98
CA THR A 27 -0.81 5.23 -4.34
C THR A 27 0.63 5.53 -4.03
N LYS A 28 1.38 4.52 -3.61
CA LYS A 28 2.83 4.57 -3.53
C LYS A 28 3.42 3.29 -4.08
N GLN A 29 4.38 3.44 -4.99
CA GLN A 29 5.09 2.33 -5.59
C GLN A 29 6.48 2.19 -4.96
N LEU A 30 6.81 1.00 -4.51
CA LEU A 30 8.10 0.63 -3.93
C LEU A 30 8.57 -0.70 -4.53
N LYS A 31 9.83 -1.06 -4.31
CA LYS A 31 10.31 -2.43 -4.54
C LYS A 31 9.99 -3.31 -3.34
N ALA A 32 9.70 -4.58 -3.58
CA ALA A 32 9.44 -5.55 -2.50
C ALA A 32 10.57 -5.58 -1.46
N ARG A 33 11.84 -5.46 -1.87
CA ARG A 33 13.00 -5.37 -0.96
C ARG A 33 13.02 -4.17 -0.02
N GLU A 34 12.27 -3.12 -0.33
CA GLU A 34 12.18 -1.89 0.47
C GLU A 34 11.07 -1.97 1.53
N MET A 35 10.29 -3.05 1.54
CA MET A 35 9.14 -3.28 2.42
C MET A 35 9.44 -4.47 3.32
N ASP A 36 9.66 -4.25 4.61
CA ASP A 36 10.15 -5.29 5.53
C ASP A 36 9.14 -6.43 5.74
N CYS A 37 7.85 -6.11 5.97
CA CYS A 37 6.79 -7.09 6.17
C CYS A 37 6.48 -7.85 4.89
N VAL A 38 6.41 -7.14 3.75
CA VAL A 38 6.24 -7.78 2.44
C VAL A 38 7.43 -8.71 2.18
N ARG A 39 8.67 -8.25 2.33
CA ARG A 39 9.87 -9.09 2.16
C ARG A 39 9.82 -10.37 3.00
N GLU A 40 9.34 -10.32 4.24
CA GLU A 40 9.22 -11.49 5.11
C GLU A 40 8.13 -12.47 4.66
N GLN A 41 6.99 -11.96 4.20
CA GLN A 41 5.88 -12.79 3.74
C GLN A 41 6.10 -13.38 2.33
N LEU A 42 6.90 -12.70 1.51
CA LEU A 42 7.26 -13.14 0.16
C LEU A 42 8.31 -14.26 0.11
N VAL A 43 8.96 -14.59 1.24
CA VAL A 43 9.96 -15.67 1.28
C VAL A 43 9.34 -17.02 0.87
N ASP A 44 8.03 -17.18 1.04
CA ASP A 44 7.30 -18.40 0.72
C ASP A 44 6.59 -18.37 -0.65
N ASP A 45 6.55 -17.22 -1.35
CA ASP A 45 5.85 -17.07 -2.62
C ASP A 45 6.83 -17.07 -3.81
N ILE A 46 6.80 -18.16 -4.60
CA ILE A 46 7.72 -18.40 -5.71
C ILE A 46 7.57 -17.40 -6.87
N GLU A 47 6.46 -16.64 -6.92
CA GLU A 47 6.17 -15.73 -8.03
C GLU A 47 6.58 -14.28 -7.75
N VAL A 48 6.95 -13.94 -6.51
CA VAL A 48 7.30 -12.57 -6.13
C VAL A 48 8.81 -12.39 -5.91
N PHE A 49 9.44 -11.65 -6.80
CA PHE A 49 10.86 -11.31 -6.68
C PHE A 49 11.09 -10.06 -5.81
N LEU A 50 12.25 -9.97 -5.16
CA LEU A 50 12.66 -8.82 -4.35
C LEU A 50 12.67 -7.47 -5.12
N ASP A 51 12.86 -7.51 -6.44
CA ASP A 51 12.85 -6.33 -7.31
C ASP A 51 11.46 -6.08 -7.97
N SER A 52 10.43 -6.85 -7.62
CA SER A 52 9.07 -6.64 -8.10
C SER A 52 8.53 -5.28 -7.68
N ASN A 53 7.72 -4.66 -8.54
CA ASN A 53 7.05 -3.42 -8.20
C ASN A 53 5.81 -3.72 -7.36
N VAL A 54 5.79 -3.17 -6.15
CA VAL A 54 4.68 -3.27 -5.21
C VAL A 54 3.97 -1.93 -5.17
N VAL A 55 2.66 -1.93 -5.37
CA VAL A 55 1.81 -0.75 -5.25
C VAL A 55 0.98 -0.88 -3.99
N VAL A 56 1.17 0.02 -3.03
CA VAL A 56 0.26 0.19 -1.90
C VAL A 56 -0.71 1.30 -2.23
N GLU A 57 -2.00 1.03 -2.08
CA GLU A 57 -3.07 1.93 -2.47
C GLU A 57 -4.07 2.11 -1.34
N ALA A 58 -4.31 3.36 -0.95
CA ALA A 58 -5.42 3.73 -0.08
C ALA A 58 -6.60 4.22 -0.93
N THR A 59 -7.77 3.62 -0.72
CA THR A 59 -8.96 3.85 -1.51
C THR A 59 -9.85 4.96 -0.92
N PRO A 60 -10.77 5.55 -1.70
CA PRO A 60 -11.70 6.57 -1.22
C PRO A 60 -12.59 6.11 -0.05
N ASP A 61 -12.93 4.82 -0.01
CA ASP A 61 -13.77 4.19 1.02
C ASP A 61 -13.00 3.78 2.29
N LYS A 62 -11.79 4.34 2.49
CA LYS A 62 -10.95 4.12 3.69
C LYS A 62 -10.53 2.66 3.85
N ARG A 63 -10.05 2.08 2.75
CA ARG A 63 -9.35 0.80 2.75
C ARG A 63 -7.95 0.93 2.20
N VAL A 64 -7.12 -0.07 2.45
CA VAL A 64 -5.76 -0.18 1.93
C VAL A 64 -5.61 -1.55 1.27
N GLN A 65 -5.00 -1.56 0.10
CA GLN A 65 -4.67 -2.78 -0.64
C GLN A 65 -3.22 -2.72 -1.12
N LEU A 66 -2.66 -3.89 -1.39
CA LEU A 66 -1.35 -4.08 -2.00
C LEU A 66 -1.51 -4.88 -3.29
N TYR A 67 -0.85 -4.44 -4.35
CA TYR A 67 -0.86 -5.12 -5.64
C TYR A 67 0.56 -5.27 -6.20
N ILE A 68 0.89 -6.47 -6.68
CA ILE A 68 2.15 -6.78 -7.37
C ILE A 68 1.80 -7.32 -8.75
N ALA A 69 1.93 -6.48 -9.78
CA ALA A 69 1.49 -6.82 -11.12
C ALA A 69 2.21 -8.03 -11.72
N ASP A 70 3.52 -8.09 -11.51
CA ASP A 70 4.40 -9.11 -12.10
C ASP A 70 4.10 -10.52 -11.56
N ALA A 71 3.50 -10.60 -10.37
CA ALA A 71 3.16 -11.84 -9.68
C ALA A 71 1.65 -12.10 -9.60
N HIS A 72 0.83 -11.26 -10.24
CA HIS A 72 -0.63 -11.31 -10.11
C HIS A 72 -1.15 -11.36 -8.66
N HIS A 73 -0.37 -10.83 -7.71
CA HIS A 73 -0.65 -10.91 -6.29
C HIS A 73 -1.44 -9.68 -5.82
N LEU A 74 -2.47 -9.92 -5.02
CA LEU A 74 -3.33 -8.88 -4.45
C LEU A 74 -3.64 -9.21 -2.98
N GLU A 75 -3.39 -8.25 -2.09
CA GLU A 75 -3.76 -8.33 -0.68
C GLU A 75 -4.75 -7.23 -0.31
N GLY A 76 -5.70 -7.59 0.55
CA GLY A 76 -6.79 -6.71 0.96
C GLY A 76 -7.98 -6.74 -0.01
N PRO A 77 -8.83 -5.70 -0.02
CA PRO A 77 -8.68 -4.43 0.67
C PRO A 77 -9.03 -4.49 2.17
N PHE A 78 -8.10 -4.08 3.02
CA PHE A 78 -8.25 -4.03 4.47
C PHE A 78 -8.79 -2.68 4.95
N PRO A 79 -9.67 -2.62 5.96
CA PRO A 79 -10.07 -1.35 6.57
C PRO A 79 -8.85 -0.56 7.05
N LEU A 80 -8.83 0.76 6.83
CA LEU A 80 -7.69 1.64 7.16
C LEU A 80 -7.24 1.57 8.63
N GLU A 81 -8.14 1.16 9.53
CA GLU A 81 -7.88 1.03 10.97
C GLU A 81 -7.41 -0.37 11.40
N SER A 82 -7.35 -1.34 10.48
CA SER A 82 -6.92 -2.70 10.78
C SER A 82 -5.40 -2.80 10.96
N GLU A 83 -4.94 -3.82 11.66
CA GLU A 83 -3.52 -4.06 11.88
C GLU A 83 -2.79 -4.30 10.54
N GLU A 84 -3.41 -5.01 9.61
CA GLU A 84 -2.89 -5.29 8.26
C GLU A 84 -2.70 -4.00 7.45
N ALA A 85 -3.69 -3.12 7.44
CA ALA A 85 -3.59 -1.83 6.75
C ALA A 85 -2.47 -0.96 7.35
N LEU A 86 -2.33 -0.96 8.68
CA LEU A 86 -1.27 -0.21 9.36
C LEU A 86 0.13 -0.77 9.05
N LEU A 87 0.28 -2.09 8.95
CA LEU A 87 1.52 -2.74 8.56
C LEU A 87 1.90 -2.38 7.12
N LEU A 88 0.97 -2.50 6.17
CA LEU A 88 1.20 -2.13 4.76
C LEU A 88 1.56 -0.65 4.60
N LEU A 89 0.86 0.25 5.31
CA LEU A 89 1.17 1.67 5.28
C LEU A 89 2.55 1.94 5.88
N LYS A 90 2.88 1.33 7.03
CA LYS A 90 4.20 1.49 7.67
C LYS A 90 5.33 1.02 6.75
N ASP A 91 5.16 -0.11 6.10
CA ASP A 91 6.11 -0.64 5.09
C ASP A 91 6.25 0.31 3.91
N ALA A 92 5.14 0.93 3.48
CA ALA A 92 5.17 1.99 2.47
C ALA A 92 5.78 3.31 3.00
N GLY A 93 6.34 3.34 4.21
CA GLY A 93 6.98 4.51 4.80
C GLY A 93 6.00 5.53 5.35
N PHE A 94 4.75 5.14 5.65
CA PHE A 94 3.79 5.98 6.35
C PHE A 94 4.32 6.38 7.71
N LYS A 95 4.38 7.70 7.94
CA LYS A 95 4.75 8.26 9.24
C LYS A 95 3.52 8.88 9.87
N PRO A 96 2.99 8.32 10.97
CA PRO A 96 1.98 9.03 11.73
C PRO A 96 2.57 10.37 12.19
N GLY A 97 1.90 11.47 11.85
CA GLY A 97 2.27 12.79 12.37
C GLY A 97 2.27 12.76 13.90
N LYS A 98 3.21 13.49 14.52
CA LYS A 98 3.25 13.68 15.98
C LYS A 98 1.99 14.36 16.49
#